data_AF-A0A917ZM02-F1
#
_entry.id   AF-A0A917ZM02-F1
#
_cell.length_a   1.000
_cell.length_b   1.000
_cell.length_c   1.000
_cell.angle_alpha   90.00
_cell.angle_beta   90.00
_cell.angle_gamma   90.00
#
_symmetry.space_group_name_H-M   'P 1'
#
loop_
_entity.id
_entity.type
_entity.pdbx_description
1 polymer ?
#
loop_
_entity_poly.entity_id
_entity_poly.type
_entity_poly.pdbx_seq_one_letter_code
_entity_poly.pdbx_strand_id
1 'polypeptide(L)'
;MMFASRPLKYAIRIEATWEAEHLMKQSILLVLVLLQGCSGQVPDGLGLHDGQLAPCPQSPNCVGSEYPQHDSHIEALRFDDTPADAWRRLQRTVREDGGRIEQQTETYLWATWRSRLFRFVDDVEFRLEPEQKRIEVRSASRLGHWDLGVNRDRVERLRDAFQRP
;
A
#
# COMPACT_ATOMS: atom_id res chain seq x y z
N MET A 1 28.52 -68.74 2.53
CA MET A 1 28.31 -67.35 2.96
C MET A 1 29.08 -66.43 2.01
N MET A 2 28.41 -65.81 1.05
CA MET A 2 29.02 -64.78 0.19
C MET A 2 28.32 -63.45 0.50
N PHE A 3 29.04 -62.56 1.17
CA PHE A 3 28.64 -61.17 1.33
C PHE A 3 28.86 -60.46 -0.01
N ALA A 4 27.77 -60.03 -0.64
CA ALA A 4 27.83 -59.20 -1.84
C ALA A 4 28.21 -57.77 -1.43
N SER A 5 29.45 -57.38 -1.73
CA SER A 5 29.91 -56.00 -1.63
C SER A 5 29.24 -55.15 -2.72
N ARG A 6 28.38 -54.21 -2.30
CA ARG A 6 27.79 -53.23 -3.23
C ARG A 6 28.88 -52.28 -3.75
N PRO A 7 28.87 -51.91 -5.04
CA PRO A 7 29.94 -51.12 -5.63
C PRO A 7 29.93 -49.65 -5.16
N LEU A 8 31.10 -49.17 -4.73
CA LEU A 8 31.40 -47.82 -4.22
C LEU A 8 30.91 -46.67 -5.13
N LYS A 9 30.73 -46.93 -6.42
CA LYS A 9 30.33 -45.93 -7.43
C LYS A 9 28.91 -45.40 -7.25
N TYR A 10 28.02 -46.18 -6.64
CA TYR A 10 26.64 -45.73 -6.38
C TYR A 10 26.55 -44.79 -5.19
N ALA A 11 27.41 -44.97 -4.17
CA ALA A 11 27.42 -44.10 -2.99
C ALA A 11 27.77 -42.66 -3.40
N ILE A 12 28.90 -42.45 -4.09
CA ILE A 12 29.41 -41.13 -4.53
C ILE A 12 28.38 -40.32 -5.33
N ARG A 13 27.56 -40.98 -6.16
CA ARG A 13 26.55 -40.31 -6.98
C ARG A 13 25.32 -39.90 -6.17
N ILE A 14 24.93 -40.69 -5.17
CA ILE A 14 23.88 -40.32 -4.20
C ILE A 14 24.41 -39.14 -3.36
N GLU A 15 25.70 -39.14 -3.03
CA GLU A 15 26.42 -38.06 -2.33
C GLU A 15 26.28 -36.69 -2.96
N ALA A 16 26.66 -36.58 -4.22
CA ALA A 16 26.54 -35.33 -4.96
C ALA A 16 25.08 -34.84 -5.09
N THR A 17 24.09 -35.74 -5.17
CA THR A 17 22.68 -35.34 -5.34
C THR A 17 22.04 -34.80 -4.07
N TRP A 18 22.39 -35.31 -2.88
CA TRP A 18 21.84 -34.72 -1.64
C TRP A 18 22.45 -33.35 -1.36
N GLU A 19 23.73 -33.13 -1.65
CA GLU A 19 24.38 -31.84 -1.39
C GLU A 19 23.78 -30.76 -2.28
N ALA A 20 23.59 -31.06 -3.57
CA ALA A 20 22.93 -30.16 -4.50
C ALA A 20 21.49 -29.83 -4.08
N GLU A 21 20.71 -30.83 -3.65
CA GLU A 21 19.36 -30.61 -3.15
C GLU A 21 19.33 -29.79 -1.84
N HIS A 22 20.25 -30.06 -0.91
CA HIS A 22 20.33 -29.36 0.37
C HIS A 22 20.78 -27.91 0.17
N LEU A 23 21.76 -27.67 -0.69
CA LEU A 23 22.21 -26.34 -1.11
C LEU A 23 21.11 -25.59 -1.84
N MET A 24 20.36 -26.25 -2.73
CA MET A 24 19.21 -25.63 -3.41
C MET A 24 18.10 -25.27 -2.42
N LYS A 25 17.74 -26.17 -1.50
CA LYS A 25 16.73 -25.92 -0.45
C LYS A 25 17.17 -24.82 0.52
N GLN A 26 18.44 -24.78 0.93
CA GLN A 26 19.01 -23.71 1.76
C GLN A 26 19.05 -22.36 1.03
N SER A 27 19.36 -22.36 -0.26
CA SER A 27 19.37 -21.14 -1.10
C SER A 27 17.95 -20.58 -1.27
N ILE A 28 16.95 -21.44 -1.49
CA ILE A 28 15.53 -21.05 -1.54
C ILE A 28 15.09 -20.45 -0.19
N LEU A 29 15.47 -21.07 0.93
CA LEU A 29 15.15 -20.56 2.26
C LEU A 29 15.80 -19.18 2.51
N LEU A 30 17.06 -18.99 2.11
CA LEU A 30 17.77 -17.71 2.27
C LEU A 30 17.12 -16.59 1.43
N VAL A 31 16.73 -16.88 0.19
CA VAL A 31 15.98 -15.94 -0.68
C VAL A 31 14.63 -15.57 -0.05
N LEU A 32 13.90 -16.53 0.53
CA LEU A 32 12.62 -16.28 1.20
C LEU A 32 12.76 -15.42 2.47
N VAL A 33 13.86 -15.58 3.22
CA VAL A 33 14.16 -14.76 4.41
C VAL A 33 14.52 -13.32 4.01
N LEU A 34 15.28 -13.13 2.93
CA LEU A 34 15.61 -11.81 2.40
C LEU A 34 14.41 -11.03 1.82
N LEU A 35 13.29 -11.70 1.58
CA LEU A 35 12.04 -11.08 1.12
C LEU A 35 11.15 -10.54 2.26
N GLN A 36 11.54 -10.64 3.54
CA GLN A 36 10.84 -10.02 4.67
C GLN A 36 11.05 -8.48 4.62
N GLY A 37 10.26 -7.84 3.77
CA GLY A 37 10.47 -6.49 3.26
C GLY A 37 10.30 -5.36 4.28
N CYS A 38 11.12 -4.32 4.09
CA CYS A 38 10.91 -2.99 4.64
C CYS A 38 9.58 -2.43 4.11
N SER A 39 8.53 -2.36 4.93
CA SER A 39 7.22 -1.79 4.56
C SER A 39 7.21 -0.26 4.48
N GLY A 40 8.37 0.38 4.57
CA GLY A 40 8.50 1.84 4.74
C GLY A 40 8.15 2.28 6.15
N GLN A 41 8.95 3.19 6.71
CA GLN A 41 8.59 3.88 7.95
C GLN A 41 7.39 4.81 7.69
N VAL A 42 6.58 5.05 8.72
CA VAL A 42 5.51 6.05 8.65
C VAL A 42 6.17 7.41 8.36
N PRO A 43 5.73 8.18 7.35
CA PRO A 43 6.31 9.49 7.05
C PRO A 43 6.02 10.50 8.17
N ASP A 44 7.00 11.34 8.52
CA ASP A 44 6.84 12.40 9.53
C ASP A 44 5.88 13.53 9.09
N GLY A 45 5.59 13.61 7.79
CA GLY A 45 4.77 14.66 7.17
C GLY A 45 3.27 14.38 7.08
N LEU A 46 2.76 13.34 7.76
CA LEU A 46 1.31 13.06 7.80
C LEU A 46 0.59 14.07 8.70
N GLY A 47 -0.69 14.30 8.43
CA GLY A 47 -1.54 15.23 9.16
C GLY A 47 -1.85 16.50 8.38
N LEU A 48 -2.58 17.39 9.05
CA LEU A 48 -2.89 18.71 8.52
C LEU A 48 -1.76 19.69 8.84
N HIS A 49 -1.26 20.36 7.81
CA HIS A 49 -0.29 21.45 7.87
C HIS A 49 -1.02 22.74 7.50
N ASP A 50 -1.15 23.66 8.44
CA ASP A 50 -1.93 24.89 8.27
C ASP A 50 -3.38 24.65 7.77
N GLY A 51 -3.98 23.56 8.24
CA GLY A 51 -5.34 23.16 7.86
C GLY A 51 -5.46 22.50 6.49
N GLN A 52 -4.35 22.15 5.84
CA GLN A 52 -4.29 21.49 4.53
C GLN A 52 -3.55 20.15 4.59
N LEU A 53 -3.83 19.24 3.66
CA LEU A 53 -3.00 18.06 3.43
C LEU A 53 -1.65 18.48 2.85
N ALA A 54 -0.59 17.73 3.16
CA ALA A 54 0.73 18.00 2.60
C ALA A 54 0.73 17.93 1.06
N PRO A 55 1.54 18.73 0.35
CA PRO A 55 1.70 18.57 -1.09
C PRO A 55 2.28 17.19 -1.43
N CYS A 56 2.00 16.73 -2.66
CA CYS A 56 2.74 15.59 -3.19
C CYS A 56 4.20 15.99 -3.44
N PRO A 57 5.16 15.11 -3.17
CA PRO A 57 6.51 15.27 -3.71
C PRO A 57 6.49 15.16 -5.24
N GLN A 58 7.62 15.47 -5.89
CA GLN A 58 7.77 15.32 -7.35
C GLN A 58 7.74 13.87 -7.84
N SER A 59 7.77 12.88 -6.94
CA SER A 59 7.71 11.48 -7.34
C SER A 59 6.30 11.11 -7.82
N PRO A 60 6.19 10.25 -8.84
CA PRO A 60 4.92 9.94 -9.50
C PRO A 60 4.01 9.02 -8.69
N ASN A 61 4.48 8.49 -7.56
CA ASN A 61 3.76 7.63 -6.63
C ASN A 61 2.92 8.41 -5.58
N CYS A 62 2.47 9.61 -5.92
CA CYS A 62 1.59 10.42 -5.09
C CYS A 62 0.56 11.12 -5.96
N VAL A 63 -0.68 11.21 -5.48
CA VAL A 63 -1.72 12.10 -6.02
C VAL A 63 -2.40 12.88 -4.90
N GLY A 64 -2.85 14.10 -5.19
CA GLY A 64 -3.53 14.95 -4.21
C GLY A 64 -4.47 15.99 -4.83
N SER A 65 -5.57 16.30 -4.14
CA SER A 65 -6.61 17.20 -4.65
C SER A 65 -6.44 18.66 -4.27
N GLU A 66 -5.67 18.94 -3.21
CA GLU A 66 -5.56 20.27 -2.63
C GLU A 66 -4.77 21.28 -3.48
N TYR A 67 -3.95 20.78 -4.41
CA TYR A 67 -3.06 21.60 -5.25
C TYR A 67 -3.35 21.36 -6.76
N PRO A 68 -4.33 22.06 -7.35
CA PRO A 68 -4.74 21.88 -8.75
C PRO A 68 -3.67 22.14 -9.81
N GLN A 69 -2.66 22.93 -9.47
CA GLN A 69 -1.56 23.28 -10.37
C GLN A 69 -0.42 22.24 -10.35
N HIS A 70 -0.49 21.23 -9.48
CA HIS A 70 0.53 20.20 -9.36
C HIS A 70 0.28 19.07 -10.38
N ASP A 71 1.33 18.52 -11.00
CA ASP A 71 1.20 17.46 -12.02
C ASP A 71 0.48 16.20 -11.47
N SER A 72 0.66 15.93 -10.19
CA SER A 72 -0.01 14.86 -9.43
C SER A 72 -1.47 15.16 -9.03
N HIS A 73 -2.10 16.19 -9.59
CA HIS A 73 -3.46 16.55 -9.20
C HIS A 73 -4.49 15.45 -9.48
N ILE A 74 -5.48 15.36 -8.61
CA ILE A 74 -6.65 14.49 -8.70
C ILE A 74 -7.87 15.17 -8.10
N GLU A 75 -9.07 14.87 -8.58
CA GLU A 75 -10.29 15.49 -8.07
C GLU A 75 -10.63 15.06 -6.63
N ALA A 76 -11.12 16.01 -5.84
CA ALA A 76 -11.67 15.78 -4.51
C ALA A 76 -12.98 14.95 -4.57
N LEU A 77 -13.38 14.37 -3.44
CA LEU A 77 -14.67 13.69 -3.34
C LEU A 77 -15.75 14.73 -3.03
N ARG A 78 -16.76 14.85 -3.89
CA ARG A 78 -17.89 15.80 -3.72
C ARG A 78 -19.07 15.13 -3.04
N PHE A 79 -19.78 15.87 -2.19
CA PHE A 79 -20.97 15.38 -1.50
C PHE A 79 -22.08 16.44 -1.51
N ASP A 80 -23.34 16.00 -1.48
CA ASP A 80 -24.49 16.92 -1.50
C ASP A 80 -25.29 16.94 -0.19
N ASP A 81 -25.14 15.89 0.62
CA ASP A 81 -25.75 15.69 1.93
C ASP A 81 -25.01 16.45 3.04
N THR A 82 -25.28 16.10 4.30
CA THR A 82 -24.63 16.79 5.42
C THR A 82 -23.15 16.41 5.51
N PRO A 83 -22.26 17.32 5.94
CA PRO A 83 -20.85 17.00 6.13
C PRO A 83 -20.62 15.78 7.04
N ALA A 84 -21.47 15.60 8.07
CA ALA A 84 -21.41 14.46 8.97
C ALA A 84 -21.80 13.14 8.28
N ASP A 85 -22.81 13.15 7.41
CA ASP A 85 -23.22 11.97 6.63
C ASP A 85 -22.16 11.59 5.59
N ALA A 86 -21.63 12.59 4.88
CA ALA A 86 -20.51 12.43 3.97
C ALA A 86 -19.30 11.83 4.69
N TRP A 87 -18.92 12.35 5.86
CA TRP A 87 -17.78 11.85 6.61
C TRP A 87 -17.98 10.39 7.07
N ARG A 88 -19.18 10.04 7.53
CA ARG A 88 -19.51 8.64 7.89
C ARG A 88 -19.50 7.71 6.67
N ARG A 89 -19.99 8.17 5.51
CA ARG A 89 -19.95 7.41 4.27
C ARG A 89 -18.50 7.17 3.83
N LEU A 90 -17.65 8.19 3.84
CA LEU A 90 -16.22 8.04 3.55
C LEU A 90 -15.56 6.96 4.42
N GLN A 91 -15.77 7.04 5.74
CA GLN A 91 -15.21 6.08 6.69
C GLN A 91 -15.64 4.63 6.43
N ARG A 92 -16.88 4.43 5.96
CA ARG A 92 -17.38 3.12 5.54
C ARG A 92 -16.73 2.67 4.23
N THR A 93 -16.73 3.54 3.21
CA THR A 93 -16.12 3.27 1.91
C THR A 93 -14.65 2.87 2.03
N VAL A 94 -13.87 3.58 2.86
CA VAL A 94 -12.47 3.26 3.14
C VAL A 94 -12.31 1.84 3.69
N ARG A 95 -13.11 1.46 4.70
CA ARG A 95 -13.04 0.12 5.31
C ARG A 95 -13.46 -0.97 4.33
N GLU A 96 -14.51 -0.72 3.53
CA GLU A 96 -15.03 -1.67 2.55
C GLU A 96 -14.07 -1.91 1.36
N ASP A 97 -13.32 -0.89 0.91
CA ASP A 97 -12.24 -1.04 -0.08
C ASP A 97 -10.98 -1.74 0.50
N GLY A 98 -10.94 -1.97 1.81
CA GLY A 98 -9.85 -2.67 2.49
C GLY A 98 -8.78 -1.75 3.08
N GLY A 99 -9.06 -0.45 3.19
CA GLY A 99 -8.23 0.50 3.91
C GLY A 99 -8.33 0.33 5.43
N ARG A 100 -7.18 0.41 6.10
CA ARG A 100 -7.11 0.40 7.57
C ARG A 100 -6.99 1.83 8.07
N ILE A 101 -8.02 2.32 8.76
CA ILE A 101 -7.98 3.65 9.40
C ILE A 101 -7.04 3.59 10.60
N GLU A 102 -5.98 4.39 10.56
CA GLU A 102 -4.99 4.49 11.64
C GLU A 102 -5.31 5.67 12.57
N GLN A 103 -5.84 6.77 12.03
CA GLN A 103 -6.25 7.95 12.79
C GLN A 103 -7.49 8.59 12.16
N GLN A 104 -8.39 9.10 13.01
CA GLN A 104 -9.54 9.87 12.57
C GLN A 104 -9.92 10.95 13.60
N THR A 105 -10.39 12.08 13.10
CA THR A 105 -11.02 13.17 13.83
C THR A 105 -12.35 13.52 13.14
N GLU A 106 -12.97 14.63 13.55
CA GLU A 106 -14.18 15.14 12.89
C GLU A 106 -13.94 15.63 11.46
N THR A 107 -12.70 16.00 11.12
CA THR A 107 -12.37 16.61 9.81
C THR A 107 -11.13 16.05 9.14
N TYR A 108 -10.41 15.13 9.78
CA TYR A 108 -9.21 14.49 9.23
C TYR A 108 -9.26 12.97 9.40
N LEU A 109 -8.83 12.24 8.38
CA LEU A 109 -8.73 10.78 8.43
C LEU A 109 -7.46 10.33 7.71
N TRP A 110 -6.69 9.47 8.36
CA TRP A 110 -5.57 8.77 7.75
C TRP A 110 -5.81 7.27 7.78
N ALA A 111 -5.63 6.64 6.62
CA ALA A 111 -5.74 5.21 6.45
C ALA A 111 -4.59 4.65 5.61
N THR A 112 -4.31 3.36 5.79
CA THR A 112 -3.26 2.63 5.09
C THR A 112 -3.83 1.52 4.20
N TRP A 113 -3.23 1.34 3.03
CA TRP A 113 -3.46 0.18 2.16
C TRP A 113 -2.16 -0.59 1.99
N ARG A 114 -2.27 -1.91 1.87
CA ARG A 114 -1.11 -2.78 1.63
C ARG A 114 -1.28 -3.56 0.35
N SER A 115 -0.32 -3.43 -0.57
CA SER A 115 -0.30 -4.23 -1.79
C SER A 115 -0.07 -5.72 -1.48
N ARG A 116 -0.82 -6.60 -2.14
CA ARG A 116 -0.79 -8.05 -1.86
C ARG A 116 0.52 -8.72 -2.28
N LEU A 117 1.14 -8.24 -3.37
CA LEU A 117 2.31 -8.87 -3.98
C LEU A 117 3.63 -8.35 -3.38
N PHE A 118 3.79 -7.03 -3.29
CA PHE A 118 5.05 -6.41 -2.86
C PHE A 118 5.00 -5.84 -1.44
N ARG A 119 3.84 -5.89 -0.77
CA ARG A 119 3.65 -5.44 0.62
C ARG A 119 3.99 -3.97 0.86
N PHE A 120 4.09 -3.16 -0.20
CA PHE A 120 4.16 -1.71 -0.10
C PHE A 120 2.93 -1.20 0.62
N VAL A 121 3.18 -0.23 1.51
CA VAL A 121 2.17 0.47 2.26
C VAL A 121 1.99 1.84 1.64
N ASP A 122 0.74 2.17 1.38
CA ASP A 122 0.33 3.48 0.89
C ASP A 122 -0.44 4.18 2.01
N ASP A 123 -0.11 5.44 2.26
CA ASP A 123 -0.81 6.33 3.18
C ASP A 123 -1.83 7.15 2.38
N VAL A 124 -3.08 7.14 2.82
CA VAL A 124 -4.15 7.96 2.24
C VAL A 124 -4.75 8.83 3.33
N GLU A 125 -4.72 10.13 3.09
CA GLU A 125 -5.20 11.15 3.98
C GLU A 125 -6.42 11.82 3.36
N PHE A 126 -7.41 12.14 4.20
CA PHE A 126 -8.61 12.84 3.81
C PHE A 126 -8.85 14.03 4.73
N ARG A 127 -9.35 15.12 4.17
CA ARG A 127 -9.72 16.32 4.91
C ARG A 127 -11.12 16.78 4.51
N LEU A 128 -12.01 16.92 5.48
CA LEU A 128 -13.35 17.46 5.24
C LEU A 128 -13.29 18.98 5.05
N GLU A 129 -13.89 19.47 3.97
CA GLU A 129 -14.09 20.88 3.67
C GLU A 129 -15.61 21.14 3.51
N PRO A 130 -16.32 21.41 4.63
CA PRO A 130 -17.77 21.53 4.65
C PRO A 130 -18.32 22.65 3.76
N GLU A 131 -17.67 23.82 3.77
CA GLU A 131 -18.10 25.03 3.07
C GLU A 131 -18.14 24.83 1.56
N GLN A 132 -17.20 24.02 1.04
CA GLN A 132 -17.06 23.77 -0.39
C GLN A 132 -17.62 22.40 -0.80
N LYS A 133 -18.31 21.73 0.14
CA LYS A 133 -18.95 20.41 -0.04
C LYS A 133 -18.01 19.38 -0.67
N ARG A 134 -16.79 19.31 -0.16
CA ARG A 134 -15.80 18.35 -0.66
C ARG A 134 -14.96 17.74 0.45
N ILE A 135 -14.34 16.63 0.12
CA ILE A 135 -13.35 15.95 0.93
C ILE A 135 -12.07 15.93 0.10
N GLU A 136 -11.07 16.67 0.56
CA GLU A 136 -9.74 16.61 -0.03
C GLU A 136 -9.12 15.26 0.25
N VAL A 137 -8.25 14.82 -0.64
CA VAL A 137 -7.58 13.53 -0.57
C VAL A 137 -6.13 13.64 -1.02
N ARG A 138 -5.27 12.88 -0.36
CA ARG A 138 -3.89 12.62 -0.76
C ARG A 138 -3.61 11.14 -0.62
N SER A 139 -3.08 10.49 -1.66
CA SER A 139 -2.69 9.08 -1.64
C SER A 139 -1.23 8.97 -2.08
N ALA A 140 -0.37 8.43 -1.21
CA ALA A 140 1.07 8.35 -1.45
C ALA A 140 1.68 7.03 -0.97
N SER A 141 2.58 6.45 -1.76
CA SER A 141 3.35 5.26 -1.34
C SER A 141 4.52 5.64 -0.42
N ARG A 142 4.76 4.85 0.65
CA ARG A 142 5.90 5.09 1.56
C ARG A 142 7.27 4.85 0.93
N LEU A 143 7.31 3.94 -0.04
CA LEU A 143 8.53 3.50 -0.72
C LEU A 143 8.25 3.25 -2.20
N GLY A 144 9.33 3.18 -2.98
CA GLY A 144 9.28 3.04 -4.43
C GLY A 144 9.11 4.40 -5.11
N HIS A 145 9.63 4.53 -6.33
CA HIS A 145 9.48 5.76 -7.11
C HIS A 145 8.21 5.72 -7.97
N TRP A 146 7.87 4.54 -8.49
CA TRP A 146 6.75 4.32 -9.38
C TRP A 146 5.74 3.37 -8.74
N ASP A 147 4.46 3.71 -8.85
CA ASP A 147 3.33 2.89 -8.37
C ASP A 147 2.45 2.37 -9.52
N LEU A 148 2.82 2.66 -10.78
CA LEU A 148 2.05 2.33 -11.98
C LEU A 148 0.59 2.87 -11.94
N GLY A 149 0.37 4.00 -11.27
CA GLY A 149 -0.95 4.62 -11.16
C GLY A 149 -1.84 4.06 -10.05
N VAL A 150 -1.34 3.13 -9.23
CA VAL A 150 -2.11 2.50 -8.14
C VAL A 150 -2.75 3.54 -7.20
N ASN A 151 -2.05 4.61 -6.85
CA ASN A 151 -2.61 5.65 -5.98
C ASN A 151 -3.74 6.43 -6.66
N ARG A 152 -3.58 6.77 -7.95
CA ARG A 152 -4.64 7.41 -8.75
C ARG A 152 -5.87 6.49 -8.84
N ASP A 153 -5.67 5.25 -9.27
CA ASP A 153 -6.74 4.27 -9.41
C ASP A 153 -7.46 4.02 -8.08
N ARG A 154 -6.74 4.04 -6.95
CA ARG A 154 -7.36 3.94 -5.62
C ARG A 154 -8.31 5.10 -5.36
N VAL A 155 -7.85 6.34 -5.54
CA VAL A 155 -8.67 7.51 -5.27
C VAL A 155 -9.90 7.54 -6.18
N GLU A 156 -9.74 7.20 -7.47
CA GLU A 156 -10.86 7.08 -8.40
C GLU A 156 -11.89 6.03 -7.95
N ARG A 157 -11.44 4.82 -7.60
CA ARG A 157 -12.34 3.78 -7.07
C ARG A 157 -13.05 4.19 -5.78
N LEU A 158 -12.33 4.85 -4.86
CA LEU A 158 -12.92 5.34 -3.62
C LEU A 158 -13.94 6.44 -3.91
N ARG A 159 -13.69 7.33 -4.87
CA ARG A 159 -14.64 8.35 -5.30
C ARG A 159 -15.91 7.71 -5.88
N ASP A 160 -15.77 6.74 -6.75
CA ASP A 160 -16.91 6.00 -7.33
C ASP A 160 -17.73 5.29 -6.25
N ALA A 161 -17.06 4.60 -5.32
CA ALA A 161 -17.73 3.90 -4.23
C ALA A 161 -18.41 4.86 -3.23
N PHE A 162 -17.82 6.04 -3.01
CA PHE A 162 -18.37 7.09 -2.15
C PHE A 162 -19.62 7.75 -2.74
N GLN A 163 -19.71 7.84 -4.06
CA GLN A 163 -20.85 8.44 -4.76
C GLN A 163 -22.05 7.48 -4.91
N ARG A 164 -21.85 6.19 -4.67
CA ARG A 164 -22.96 5.23 -4.69
C ARG A 164 -23.84 5.43 -3.44
N PRO A 165 -25.18 5.54 -3.60
CA PRO A 165 -26.11 5.72 -2.50
C PRO A 165 -26.11 4.56 -1.51
#